data_AF-A0A2D2MCA5-F1
#
_entry.id   AF-A0A2D2MCA5-F1
#
_cell.length_a   1.000
_cell.length_b   1.000
_cell.length_c   1.000
_cell.angle_alpha   90.00
_cell.angle_beta   90.00
_cell.angle_gamma   90.00
#
_symmetry.space_group_name_H-M   'P 1'
#
loop_
_entity.id
_entity.type
_entity.pdbx_description
1 polymer ?
#
loop_
_entity_poly.entity_id
_entity_poly.type
_entity_poly.pdbx_seq_one_letter_code
_entity_poly.pdbx_strand_id
1 'polypeptide(L)'
;MEDAIRRAVDRQFPELSGGYHLPRFGRVVAVPDAPAAPGLCDDFRPRFGVDVEVLLPDGEPDPALPVLTSLPLPVPMGGQEAGMFGFPEEGTTVVVSFAYGLPSKPFITQILPHGLSLPRVPKGDQVWQHSEACQQRVDADGNWLRQTDGKIRDKAIEREVEALDNTESFQNHTRTVDDHSTESVGGIKTIEALGALKLLSGGSASLAAVDDLHLATGRDLNLVVAQKHNATVGGDMQEKIQGLRKSVAGISQRLQAPKTWVGSEGVNVLRVLCDALDLLQQMNTQLAAHTHVPGPTPSPADATAFTAKATIASQLAAKLKPITL
;
A
#
# COMPACT_ATOMS: atom_id res chain seq x y z
N MET A 1 81.05 29.04 4.52
CA MET A 1 80.67 27.94 5.43
C MET A 1 79.23 27.51 5.16
N GLU A 2 78.30 28.46 5.06
CA GLU A 2 76.90 28.25 4.71
C GLU A 2 76.69 27.50 3.38
N ASP A 3 77.42 27.82 2.31
CA ASP A 3 77.28 27.12 1.02
C ASP A 3 77.73 25.64 1.03
N ALA A 4 78.65 25.29 1.93
CA ALA A 4 79.08 23.90 2.11
C ALA A 4 78.00 23.12 2.90
N ILE A 5 77.38 23.77 3.89
CA ILE A 5 76.25 23.23 4.65
C ILE A 5 75.04 23.04 3.72
N ARG A 6 74.67 24.05 2.92
CA ARG A 6 73.56 23.97 1.96
C ARG A 6 73.72 22.82 0.98
N ARG A 7 74.90 22.67 0.37
CA ARG A 7 75.18 21.55 -0.56
C ARG A 7 75.17 20.18 0.12
N ALA A 8 75.65 20.09 1.37
CA ALA A 8 75.60 18.85 2.13
C ALA A 8 74.16 18.46 2.45
N VAL A 9 73.34 19.44 2.83
CA VAL A 9 71.90 19.29 3.09
C VAL A 9 71.15 18.89 1.83
N ASP A 10 71.29 19.64 0.72
CA ASP A 10 70.62 19.34 -0.56
C ASP A 10 70.97 17.93 -1.08
N ARG A 11 72.20 17.44 -0.80
CA ARG A 11 72.63 16.09 -1.19
C ARG A 11 72.07 15.00 -0.30
N GLN A 12 71.94 15.25 1.01
CA GLN A 12 71.40 14.27 1.96
C GLN A 12 69.87 14.24 1.98
N PHE A 13 69.25 15.37 1.64
CA PHE A 13 67.81 15.61 1.69
C PHE A 13 67.35 16.25 0.37
N PRO A 14 67.35 15.48 -0.74
CA PRO A 14 66.98 16.01 -2.06
C PRO A 14 65.57 16.60 -2.11
N GLU A 15 64.66 16.15 -1.23
CA GLU A 15 63.32 16.69 -1.05
C GLU A 15 63.29 18.15 -0.56
N LEU A 16 64.37 18.63 0.08
CA LEU A 16 64.49 20.03 0.50
C LEU A 16 64.78 20.93 -0.69
N SER A 17 65.63 20.47 -1.62
CA SER A 17 66.02 21.23 -2.81
C SER A 17 64.84 21.50 -3.74
N GLY A 18 63.90 20.56 -3.87
CA GLY A 18 62.71 20.67 -4.69
C GLY A 18 61.43 21.01 -3.93
N GLY A 19 61.51 21.23 -2.61
CA GLY A 19 60.34 21.58 -1.79
C GLY A 19 59.31 20.46 -1.60
N TYR A 20 59.62 19.21 -1.97
CA TYR A 20 58.69 18.08 -1.93
C TYR A 20 58.30 17.62 -0.52
N HIS A 21 59.06 18.08 0.48
CA HIS A 21 58.74 17.91 1.91
C HIS A 21 57.59 18.81 2.37
N LEU A 22 57.23 19.85 1.59
CA LEU A 22 56.14 20.77 1.91
C LEU A 22 54.90 20.39 1.10
N PRO A 23 53.70 20.37 1.73
CA PRO A 23 52.46 20.29 0.98
C PRO A 23 52.31 21.53 0.10
N ARG A 24 51.87 21.34 -1.14
CA ARG A 24 51.59 22.42 -2.09
C ARG A 24 50.11 22.48 -2.42
N PHE A 25 49.57 23.68 -2.62
CA PHE A 25 48.23 23.79 -3.17
C PHE A 25 48.26 23.45 -4.66
N GLY A 26 47.19 22.83 -5.12
CA GLY A 26 46.93 22.53 -6.52
C GLY A 26 45.49 22.87 -6.86
N ARG A 27 45.21 23.00 -8.15
CA ARG A 27 43.86 23.19 -8.69
C ARG A 27 43.51 22.02 -9.61
N VAL A 28 42.34 21.43 -9.39
CA VAL A 28 41.83 20.34 -10.24
C VAL A 28 41.54 20.89 -11.63
N VAL A 29 42.04 20.25 -12.67
CA VAL A 29 41.82 20.66 -14.07
C VAL A 29 41.02 19.65 -14.88
N ALA A 30 40.98 18.38 -14.47
CA ALA A 30 40.16 17.35 -15.11
C ALA A 30 39.95 16.12 -14.21
N VAL A 31 38.89 15.36 -14.51
CA VAL A 31 38.69 13.98 -14.04
C VAL A 31 38.94 13.03 -15.22
N PRO A 32 40.17 12.50 -15.40
CA PRO A 32 40.59 11.88 -16.66
C PRO A 32 40.01 10.48 -16.90
N ASP A 33 39.77 9.69 -15.85
CA ASP A 33 39.41 8.27 -15.96
C ASP A 33 38.44 7.83 -14.84
N ALA A 34 37.29 8.50 -14.74
CA ALA A 34 36.24 8.10 -13.81
C ALA A 34 35.73 6.67 -14.13
N PRO A 35 35.70 5.74 -13.16
CA PRO A 35 35.37 4.35 -13.43
C PRO A 35 33.87 4.17 -13.70
N ALA A 36 33.54 3.48 -14.80
CA ALA A 36 32.16 3.08 -15.12
C ALA A 36 31.76 1.72 -14.51
N ALA A 37 32.72 0.97 -13.96
CA ALA A 37 32.53 -0.34 -13.35
C ALA A 37 33.55 -0.57 -12.22
N PRO A 38 33.29 -1.49 -11.27
CA PRO A 38 34.26 -1.87 -10.25
C PRO A 38 35.57 -2.33 -10.88
N GLY A 39 36.70 -2.00 -10.24
CA GLY A 39 38.01 -2.37 -10.72
C GLY A 39 39.12 -1.99 -9.76
N LEU A 40 40.30 -2.58 -9.98
CA LEU A 40 41.48 -2.28 -9.18
C LEU A 40 41.91 -0.82 -9.38
N CYS A 41 42.16 -0.13 -8.26
CA CYS A 41 42.87 1.13 -8.17
C CYS A 41 44.33 0.80 -7.81
N ASP A 42 45.26 1.14 -8.69
CA ASP A 42 46.70 0.95 -8.51
C ASP A 42 47.48 2.14 -9.05
N ASP A 43 48.81 2.16 -8.85
CA ASP A 43 49.68 3.26 -9.28
C ASP A 43 49.67 3.48 -10.80
N PHE A 44 49.33 2.46 -11.61
CA PHE A 44 49.26 2.57 -13.06
C PHE A 44 47.92 3.13 -13.54
N ARG A 45 46.84 2.80 -12.82
CA ARG A 45 45.49 3.28 -13.10
C ARG A 45 44.74 3.52 -11.78
N PRO A 46 44.89 4.71 -11.17
CA PRO A 46 44.25 5.01 -9.89
C PRO A 46 42.71 4.99 -9.95
N ARG A 47 42.10 5.28 -11.11
CA ARG A 47 40.62 5.37 -11.34
C ARG A 47 39.90 6.43 -10.50
N PHE A 48 40.22 6.56 -9.23
CA PHE A 48 39.78 7.62 -8.34
C PHE A 48 40.91 8.65 -8.17
N GLY A 49 41.21 9.34 -9.27
CA GLY A 49 42.23 10.38 -9.33
C GLY A 49 41.84 11.51 -10.27
N VAL A 50 42.54 12.63 -10.14
CA VAL A 50 42.28 13.86 -10.92
C VAL A 50 43.59 14.45 -11.45
N ASP A 51 43.48 15.20 -12.54
CA ASP A 51 44.60 15.98 -13.05
C ASP A 51 44.67 17.30 -12.27
N VAL A 52 45.88 17.69 -11.86
CA VAL A 52 46.12 18.84 -10.99
C VAL A 52 47.25 19.69 -11.52
N GLU A 53 47.02 20.99 -11.66
CA GLU A 53 48.11 21.96 -11.78
C GLU A 53 48.54 22.41 -10.38
N VAL A 54 49.86 22.43 -10.13
CA VAL A 54 50.41 22.83 -8.83
C VAL A 54 50.51 24.36 -8.80
N LEU A 55 50.11 24.98 -7.70
CA LEU A 55 50.08 26.44 -7.55
C LEU A 55 51.35 26.95 -6.83
N LEU A 56 51.68 28.21 -7.11
CA LEU A 56 52.63 29.03 -6.36
C LEU A 56 51.93 29.64 -5.11
N PRO A 57 52.70 30.23 -4.16
CA PRO A 57 52.12 30.86 -2.96
C PRO A 57 51.15 32.02 -3.25
N ASP A 58 51.22 32.63 -4.43
CA ASP A 58 50.29 33.66 -4.90
C ASP A 58 48.99 33.09 -5.47
N GLY A 59 48.90 31.76 -5.63
CA GLY A 59 47.74 31.05 -6.18
C GLY A 59 47.76 30.88 -7.70
N GLU A 60 48.78 31.36 -8.41
CA GLU A 60 48.93 31.15 -9.84
C GLU A 60 49.55 29.77 -10.16
N PRO A 61 49.27 29.17 -11.32
CA PRO A 61 49.92 27.92 -11.74
C PRO A 61 51.43 28.06 -11.78
N ASP A 62 52.15 27.09 -11.21
CA ASP A 62 53.61 27.06 -11.23
C ASP A 62 54.12 26.69 -12.64
N PRO A 63 54.75 27.61 -13.39
CA PRO A 63 55.21 27.34 -14.74
C PRO A 63 56.37 26.34 -14.79
N ALA A 64 57.01 26.05 -13.65
CA ALA A 64 58.09 25.07 -13.56
C ALA A 64 57.59 23.63 -13.41
N LEU A 65 56.30 23.42 -13.10
CA LEU A 65 55.71 22.10 -12.96
C LEU A 65 54.67 21.83 -14.05
N PRO A 66 54.68 20.64 -14.67
CA PRO A 66 53.60 20.24 -15.56
C PRO A 66 52.33 19.94 -14.75
N VAL A 67 51.20 19.84 -15.45
CA VAL A 67 50.00 19.21 -14.89
C VAL A 67 50.36 17.80 -14.46
N LEU A 68 50.09 17.49 -13.20
CA LEU A 68 50.27 16.16 -12.65
C LEU A 68 49.01 15.35 -12.95
N THR A 69 49.16 14.26 -13.69
CA THR A 69 48.02 13.48 -14.19
C THR A 69 47.60 12.38 -13.22
N SER A 70 46.29 12.17 -13.09
CA SER A 70 45.69 11.05 -12.33
C SER A 70 46.20 10.94 -10.88
N LEU A 71 46.35 12.06 -10.19
CA LEU A 71 46.73 12.05 -8.78
C LEU A 71 45.65 11.37 -7.94
N PRO A 72 45.99 10.35 -7.14
CA PRO A 72 45.02 9.68 -6.28
C PRO A 72 44.34 10.64 -5.31
N LEU A 73 43.01 10.58 -5.25
CA LEU A 73 42.20 11.34 -4.30
C LEU A 73 42.14 10.64 -2.93
N PRO A 74 42.04 11.40 -1.83
CA PRO A 74 41.83 10.83 -0.51
C PRO A 74 40.41 10.27 -0.43
N VAL A 75 40.26 9.11 0.22
CA VAL A 75 38.96 8.49 0.48
C VAL A 75 38.62 8.68 1.96
N PRO A 76 37.60 9.51 2.33
CA PRO A 76 37.29 9.79 3.73
C PRO A 76 36.88 8.56 4.56
N MET A 77 36.21 7.60 3.92
CA MET A 77 35.89 6.27 4.46
C MET A 77 36.10 5.27 3.34
N GLY A 78 36.93 4.23 3.51
CA GLY A 78 37.36 3.36 2.42
C GLY A 78 37.49 1.87 2.79
N GLY A 79 37.53 1.03 1.76
CA GLY A 79 37.66 -0.43 1.82
C GLY A 79 37.48 -1.04 0.42
N GLN A 80 37.53 -2.37 0.31
CA GLN A 80 37.21 -3.04 -0.96
C GLN A 80 35.73 -2.81 -1.30
N GLU A 81 35.47 -2.09 -2.39
CA GLU A 81 34.12 -1.70 -2.85
C GLU A 81 33.25 -1.01 -1.77
N ALA A 82 33.89 -0.30 -0.83
CA ALA A 82 33.21 0.38 0.28
C ALA A 82 33.76 1.79 0.48
N GLY A 83 32.87 2.75 0.71
CA GLY A 83 33.28 4.12 1.05
C GLY A 83 32.37 5.23 0.55
N MET A 84 32.79 6.47 0.79
CA MET A 84 32.21 7.67 0.20
C MET A 84 33.08 8.14 -0.95
N PHE A 85 32.57 8.03 -2.18
CA PHE A 85 33.26 8.42 -3.40
C PHE A 85 32.56 9.61 -4.05
N GLY A 86 33.31 10.68 -4.30
CA GLY A 86 32.86 11.86 -5.01
C GLY A 86 34.07 12.58 -5.60
N PHE A 87 33.99 12.92 -6.88
CA PHE A 87 35.03 13.70 -7.52
C PHE A 87 34.83 15.19 -7.20
N PRO A 88 35.91 15.92 -6.85
CA PRO A 88 35.85 17.38 -6.83
C PRO A 88 35.64 17.92 -8.25
N GLU A 89 34.92 19.03 -8.36
CA GLU A 89 34.74 19.73 -9.64
C GLU A 89 36.06 20.36 -10.10
N GLU A 90 36.20 20.55 -11.42
CA GLU A 90 37.29 21.34 -11.99
C GLU A 90 37.31 22.74 -11.36
N GLY A 91 38.51 23.23 -11.03
CA GLY A 91 38.72 24.46 -10.27
C GLY A 91 38.83 24.27 -8.75
N THR A 92 38.47 23.11 -8.20
CA THR A 92 38.57 22.85 -6.76
C THR A 92 40.03 22.90 -6.28
N THR A 93 40.27 23.54 -5.13
CA THR A 93 41.59 23.58 -4.49
C THR A 93 41.88 22.29 -3.74
N VAL A 94 43.05 21.69 -3.98
CA VAL A 94 43.52 20.47 -3.33
C VAL A 94 44.91 20.66 -2.72
N VAL A 95 45.26 19.81 -1.75
CA VAL A 95 46.60 19.77 -1.15
C VAL A 95 47.36 18.58 -1.74
N VAL A 96 48.40 18.88 -2.52
CA VAL A 96 49.31 17.90 -3.13
C VAL A 96 50.49 17.66 -2.19
N SER A 97 50.73 16.40 -1.86
CA SER A 97 51.88 15.95 -1.09
C SER A 97 52.64 14.86 -1.84
N PHE A 98 53.88 14.60 -1.44
CA PHE A 98 54.75 13.61 -2.06
C PHE A 98 55.10 12.53 -1.05
N ALA A 99 54.72 11.28 -1.31
CA ALA A 99 54.98 10.18 -0.38
C ALA A 99 56.49 10.02 -0.20
N TYR A 100 56.95 10.03 1.06
CA TYR A 100 58.37 10.00 1.42
C TYR A 100 59.20 11.16 0.83
N GLY A 101 58.57 12.27 0.45
CA GLY A 101 59.25 13.38 -0.25
C GLY A 101 59.69 13.05 -1.68
N LEU A 102 59.18 11.96 -2.26
CA LEU A 102 59.55 11.51 -3.60
C LEU A 102 58.69 12.19 -4.68
N PRO A 103 59.31 12.89 -5.65
CA PRO A 103 58.57 13.56 -6.74
C PRO A 103 57.72 12.61 -7.59
N SER A 104 58.11 11.33 -7.64
CA SER A 104 57.43 10.28 -8.40
C SER A 104 56.19 9.69 -7.72
N LYS A 105 55.90 10.10 -6.47
CA LYS A 105 54.74 9.61 -5.71
C LYS A 105 53.86 10.76 -5.21
N PRO A 106 53.34 11.63 -6.09
CA PRO A 106 52.40 12.66 -5.69
C PRO A 106 51.04 12.04 -5.35
N PHE A 107 50.35 12.61 -4.37
CA PHE A 107 48.97 12.25 -4.03
C PHE A 107 48.25 13.44 -3.41
N ILE A 108 46.92 13.44 -3.47
CA ILE A 108 46.11 14.46 -2.82
C ILE A 108 45.85 14.05 -1.38
N THR A 109 46.24 14.91 -0.44
CA THR A 109 46.03 14.65 0.99
C THR A 109 44.68 15.16 1.47
N GLN A 110 44.21 16.29 0.92
CA GLN A 110 42.98 16.93 1.34
C GLN A 110 42.38 17.78 0.21
N ILE A 111 41.05 17.84 0.17
CA ILE A 111 40.28 18.77 -0.65
C ILE A 111 39.93 19.98 0.24
N LEU A 112 40.17 21.19 -0.26
CA LEU A 112 39.90 22.41 0.49
C LEU A 112 38.67 23.13 -0.08
N PRO A 113 37.80 23.69 0.77
CA PRO A 113 36.59 24.40 0.33
C PRO A 113 36.86 25.80 -0.25
N HIS A 114 38.12 26.20 -0.42
CA HIS A 114 38.46 27.54 -0.91
C HIS A 114 37.90 27.77 -2.31
N GLY A 115 37.16 28.87 -2.47
CA GLY A 115 36.53 29.24 -3.73
C GLY A 115 35.23 28.48 -4.05
N LEU A 116 34.78 27.55 -3.19
CA LEU A 116 33.54 26.81 -3.40
C LEU A 116 32.35 27.45 -2.67
N SER A 117 31.17 27.33 -3.28
CA SER A 117 29.90 27.61 -2.61
C SER A 117 29.55 26.45 -1.68
N LEU A 118 29.49 26.70 -0.38
CA LEU A 118 29.24 25.67 0.62
C LEU A 118 27.75 25.47 0.90
N PRO A 119 27.36 24.23 1.29
CA PRO A 119 26.01 23.98 1.78
C PRO A 119 25.72 24.77 3.05
N ARG A 120 24.44 25.09 3.31
CA ARG A 120 24.01 25.59 4.61
C ARG A 120 24.20 24.47 5.66
N VAL A 121 25.19 24.61 6.53
CA VAL A 121 25.48 23.67 7.63
C VAL A 121 25.62 24.44 8.95
N PRO A 122 24.51 24.69 9.66
CA PRO A 122 24.54 25.25 11.01
C PRO A 122 25.37 24.40 11.97
N LYS A 123 25.79 25.00 13.09
CA LYS A 123 26.56 24.28 14.11
C LYS A 123 25.73 23.13 14.68
N GLY A 124 26.27 21.91 14.61
CA GLY A 124 25.62 20.68 15.09
C GLY A 124 24.99 19.85 13.98
N ASP A 125 24.62 20.48 12.86
CA ASP A 125 24.12 19.78 11.68
C ASP A 125 25.23 18.99 11.00
N GLN A 126 24.85 17.88 10.35
CA GLN A 126 25.66 17.21 9.35
C GLN A 126 24.84 17.04 8.08
N VAL A 127 25.47 17.25 6.93
CA VAL A 127 24.80 17.16 5.63
C VAL A 127 25.66 16.41 4.63
N TRP A 128 25.04 15.45 3.94
CA TRP A 128 25.55 14.88 2.70
C TRP A 128 24.60 15.28 1.59
N GLN A 129 25.09 16.06 0.61
CA GLN A 129 24.23 16.60 -0.45
C GLN A 129 24.91 16.66 -1.81
N HIS A 130 24.08 16.62 -2.85
CA HIS A 130 24.42 17.04 -4.20
C HIS A 130 23.98 18.49 -4.44
N SER A 131 22.80 18.86 -3.93
CA SER A 131 22.22 20.21 -4.01
C SER A 131 21.29 20.45 -2.81
N GLU A 132 20.80 21.67 -2.62
CA GLU A 132 19.81 21.94 -1.55
C GLU A 132 18.53 21.10 -1.70
N ALA A 133 18.14 20.77 -2.94
CA ALA A 133 16.98 19.93 -3.24
C ALA A 133 17.25 18.42 -3.12
N CYS A 134 18.51 17.99 -2.99
CA CYS A 134 18.91 16.58 -2.94
C CYS A 134 19.97 16.35 -1.84
N GLN A 135 19.50 15.96 -0.65
CA GLN A 135 20.33 15.86 0.55
C GLN A 135 19.84 14.78 1.53
N GLN A 136 20.78 14.31 2.34
CA GLN A 136 20.54 13.67 3.62
C GLN A 136 21.15 14.53 4.72
N ARG A 137 20.36 14.85 5.74
CA ARG A 137 20.77 15.75 6.81
C ARG A 137 20.33 15.20 8.15
N VAL A 138 21.19 15.39 9.15
CA VAL A 138 20.83 15.33 10.56
C VAL A 138 21.02 16.72 11.16
N ASP A 139 20.01 17.23 11.86
CA ASP A 139 20.11 18.50 12.58
C ASP A 139 20.74 18.30 13.98
N ALA A 140 20.98 19.40 14.69
CA ALA A 140 21.55 19.37 16.03
C ALA A 140 20.69 18.61 17.07
N ASP A 141 19.40 18.44 16.82
CA ASP A 141 18.46 17.71 17.70
C ASP A 141 18.37 16.21 17.35
N GLY A 142 19.03 15.79 16.26
CA GLY A 142 19.07 14.40 15.82
C GLY A 142 17.97 14.02 14.82
N ASN A 143 17.21 15.00 14.30
CA ASN A 143 16.18 14.72 13.30
C ASN A 143 16.82 14.44 11.94
N TRP A 144 16.38 13.36 11.28
CA TRP A 144 16.86 12.98 9.97
C TRP A 144 15.92 13.44 8.86
N LEU A 145 16.49 14.02 7.81
CA LEU A 145 15.81 14.36 6.57
C LEU A 145 16.46 13.60 5.41
N ARG A 146 15.66 12.90 4.61
CA ARG A 146 16.03 12.36 3.30
C ARG A 146 15.17 13.05 2.24
N GLN A 147 15.79 13.87 1.39
CA GLN A 147 15.08 14.68 0.39
C GLN A 147 15.71 14.52 -0.98
N THR A 148 14.86 14.46 -2.01
CA THR A 148 15.26 14.60 -3.42
C THR A 148 14.09 15.15 -4.24
N ASP A 149 14.40 15.95 -5.26
CA ASP A 149 13.51 16.33 -6.36
C ASP A 149 13.51 15.30 -7.50
N GLY A 150 14.37 14.28 -7.41
CA GLY A 150 14.46 13.16 -8.33
C GLY A 150 13.66 11.94 -7.86
N LYS A 151 14.32 10.77 -7.88
CA LYS A 151 13.68 9.49 -7.59
C LYS A 151 14.45 8.72 -6.52
N ILE A 152 13.73 8.25 -5.50
CA ILE A 152 14.21 7.26 -4.54
C ILE A 152 13.86 5.85 -5.05
N ARG A 153 14.82 4.91 -4.95
CA ARG A 153 14.62 3.47 -5.16
C ARG A 153 15.29 2.72 -4.02
N ASP A 154 14.48 2.07 -3.18
CA ASP A 154 14.99 1.18 -2.14
C ASP A 154 14.83 -0.27 -2.62
N LYS A 155 15.93 -1.03 -2.66
CA LYS A 155 15.95 -2.45 -3.03
C LYS A 155 16.60 -3.22 -1.89
N ALA A 156 15.87 -4.16 -1.31
CA ALA A 156 16.35 -4.99 -0.22
C ALA A 156 15.73 -6.38 -0.31
N ILE A 157 16.39 -7.36 0.32
CA ILE A 157 15.80 -8.68 0.56
C ILE A 157 14.72 -8.57 1.65
N GLU A 158 14.98 -7.73 2.65
CA GLU A 158 14.10 -7.47 3.78
C GLU A 158 14.08 -5.96 4.09
N ARG A 159 12.90 -5.43 4.44
CA ARG A 159 12.71 -4.03 4.83
C ARG A 159 11.72 -3.97 5.99
N GLU A 160 12.22 -3.52 7.13
CA GLU A 160 11.42 -3.27 8.33
C GLU A 160 11.29 -1.76 8.55
N VAL A 161 10.11 -1.33 9.00
CA VAL A 161 9.84 0.06 9.39
C VAL A 161 9.03 0.01 10.67
N GLU A 162 9.61 0.54 11.74
CA GLU A 162 8.96 0.66 13.04
C GLU A 162 8.91 2.14 13.42
N ALA A 163 7.71 2.62 13.75
CA ALA A 163 7.47 3.98 14.19
C ALA A 163 6.27 3.99 15.14
N LEU A 164 6.25 4.92 16.10
CA LEU A 164 5.06 5.18 16.91
C LEU A 164 3.95 5.82 16.06
N ASP A 165 4.34 6.79 15.21
CA ASP A 165 3.47 7.46 14.27
C ASP A 165 4.09 7.42 12.86
N ASN A 166 3.30 7.03 11.86
CA ASN A 166 3.71 7.04 10.46
C ASN A 166 2.63 7.73 9.61
N THR A 167 3.01 8.78 8.90
CA THR A 167 2.11 9.50 7.98
C THR A 167 2.69 9.44 6.58
N GLU A 168 1.91 8.93 5.63
CA GLU A 168 2.28 8.88 4.22
C GLU A 168 1.25 9.63 3.38
N SER A 169 1.71 10.48 2.47
CA SER A 169 0.86 11.22 1.53
C SER A 169 1.33 10.97 0.11
N PHE A 170 0.40 10.57 -0.75
CA PHE A 170 0.69 10.22 -2.13
C PHE A 170 -0.32 10.88 -3.06
N GLN A 171 0.15 11.40 -4.19
CA GLN A 171 -0.73 11.74 -5.30
C GLN A 171 -1.25 10.47 -6.00
N ASN A 172 -0.40 9.44 -6.09
CA ASN A 172 -0.73 8.11 -6.60
C ASN A 172 0.03 7.04 -5.82
N HIS A 173 -0.63 5.92 -5.52
CA HIS A 173 -0.03 4.77 -4.84
C HIS A 173 -0.43 3.48 -5.57
N THR A 174 0.55 2.62 -5.84
CA THR A 174 0.32 1.29 -6.40
C THR A 174 1.14 0.29 -5.61
N ARG A 175 0.49 -0.77 -5.15
CA ARG A 175 1.11 -1.85 -4.40
C ARG A 175 0.80 -3.18 -5.09
N THR A 176 1.86 -3.89 -5.47
CA THR A 176 1.79 -5.26 -5.99
C THR A 176 2.45 -6.17 -4.97
N VAL A 177 1.77 -7.24 -4.60
CA VAL A 177 2.25 -8.24 -3.65
C VAL A 177 2.08 -9.60 -4.32
N ASP A 178 3.18 -10.30 -4.52
CA ASP A 178 3.19 -11.56 -5.28
C ASP A 178 2.68 -12.75 -4.45
N ASP A 179 2.67 -12.61 -3.12
CA ASP A 179 2.22 -13.64 -2.19
C ASP A 179 1.15 -13.07 -1.22
N HIS A 180 1.45 -12.97 0.09
CA HIS A 180 0.48 -12.57 1.09
C HIS A 180 0.56 -11.08 1.49
N SER A 181 -0.60 -10.43 1.62
CA SER A 181 -0.73 -9.09 2.21
C SER A 181 -1.66 -9.14 3.41
N THR A 182 -1.10 -8.99 4.60
CA THR A 182 -1.83 -8.96 5.86
C THR A 182 -1.81 -7.55 6.44
N GLU A 183 -2.94 -7.12 7.00
CA GLU A 183 -3.03 -5.89 7.77
C GLU A 183 -3.81 -6.17 9.05
N SER A 184 -3.21 -5.87 10.20
CA SER A 184 -3.83 -6.02 11.51
C SER A 184 -3.96 -4.64 12.14
N VAL A 185 -5.20 -4.25 12.46
CA VAL A 185 -5.51 -2.94 13.02
C VAL A 185 -6.23 -3.15 14.34
N GLY A 186 -5.57 -2.81 15.44
CA GLY A 186 -6.17 -2.95 16.78
C GLY A 186 -7.27 -1.90 17.07
N GLY A 187 -7.24 -0.77 16.37
CA GLY A 187 -8.25 0.27 16.42
C GLY A 187 -9.22 0.20 15.24
N ILE A 188 -9.40 1.32 14.54
CA ILE A 188 -10.33 1.44 13.41
C ILE A 188 -9.54 1.55 12.12
N LYS A 189 -9.97 0.79 11.10
CA LYS A 189 -9.51 0.96 9.73
C LYS A 189 -10.59 1.64 8.88
N THR A 190 -10.27 2.79 8.32
CA THR A 190 -11.16 3.54 7.43
C THR A 190 -10.62 3.49 5.99
N ILE A 191 -11.47 3.13 5.03
CA ILE A 191 -11.16 3.17 3.60
C ILE A 191 -12.24 3.99 2.92
N GLU A 192 -11.85 5.12 2.34
CA GLU A 192 -12.75 6.03 1.64
C GLU A 192 -12.36 6.16 0.17
N ALA A 193 -13.36 6.09 -0.72
CA ALA A 193 -13.17 6.30 -2.15
C ALA A 193 -14.34 7.13 -2.70
N LEU A 194 -14.07 8.35 -3.16
CA LEU A 194 -15.09 9.23 -3.74
C LEU A 194 -15.64 8.71 -5.08
N GLY A 195 -14.80 8.03 -5.86
CA GLY A 195 -15.16 7.47 -7.15
C GLY A 195 -15.81 6.09 -7.03
N ALA A 196 -14.99 5.07 -6.76
CA ALA A 196 -15.45 3.70 -6.61
C ALA A 196 -14.52 2.90 -5.69
N LEU A 197 -15.11 2.01 -4.89
CA LEU A 197 -14.40 0.93 -4.18
C LEU A 197 -14.63 -0.38 -4.94
N LYS A 198 -13.56 -1.07 -5.32
CA LYS A 198 -13.63 -2.37 -6.01
C LYS A 198 -12.91 -3.43 -5.18
N LEU A 199 -13.65 -4.44 -4.73
CA LEU A 199 -13.13 -5.61 -4.03
C LEU A 199 -13.43 -6.83 -4.91
N LEU A 200 -12.38 -7.39 -5.51
CA LEU A 200 -12.48 -8.49 -6.45
C LEU A 200 -11.69 -9.68 -5.89
N SER A 201 -12.30 -10.87 -5.90
CA SER A 201 -11.62 -12.13 -5.59
C SER A 201 -11.89 -13.11 -6.71
N GLY A 202 -10.85 -13.78 -7.20
CA GLY A 202 -10.98 -14.92 -8.12
C GLY A 202 -11.33 -16.24 -7.39
N GLY A 203 -11.28 -16.23 -6.05
CA GLY A 203 -11.61 -17.36 -5.20
C GLY A 203 -12.75 -17.00 -4.24
N SER A 204 -12.54 -17.24 -2.94
CA SER A 204 -13.49 -16.84 -1.90
C SER A 204 -13.29 -15.39 -1.46
N ALA A 205 -14.37 -14.78 -0.98
CA ALA A 205 -14.34 -13.52 -0.25
C ALA A 205 -15.26 -13.66 0.96
N SER A 206 -14.76 -13.34 2.15
CA SER A 206 -15.51 -13.40 3.41
C SER A 206 -15.56 -12.01 4.01
N LEU A 207 -16.78 -11.53 4.29
CA LEU A 207 -17.02 -10.30 5.02
C LEU A 207 -17.89 -10.63 6.23
N ALA A 208 -17.36 -10.36 7.42
CA ALA A 208 -18.01 -10.69 8.68
C ALA A 208 -17.77 -9.58 9.70
N ALA A 209 -18.75 -9.37 10.56
CA ALA A 209 -18.68 -8.51 11.74
C ALA A 209 -19.17 -9.32 12.95
N VAL A 210 -18.59 -9.06 14.12
CA VAL A 210 -19.03 -9.69 15.39
C VAL A 210 -20.33 -9.03 15.89
N ASP A 211 -20.45 -7.73 15.65
CA ASP A 211 -21.62 -6.93 15.96
C ASP A 211 -22.41 -6.70 14.65
N ASP A 212 -22.66 -5.45 14.26
CA ASP A 212 -23.45 -5.15 13.07
C ASP A 212 -22.64 -5.14 11.76
N LEU A 213 -23.23 -5.70 10.70
CA LEU A 213 -22.81 -5.51 9.31
C LEU A 213 -23.87 -4.71 8.55
N HIS A 214 -23.50 -3.50 8.10
CA HIS A 214 -24.38 -2.65 7.32
C HIS A 214 -24.02 -2.62 5.83
N LEU A 215 -25.02 -2.87 4.98
CA LEU A 215 -24.93 -2.72 3.52
C LEU A 215 -26.06 -1.82 3.04
N ALA A 216 -25.72 -0.60 2.62
CA ALA A 216 -26.68 0.40 2.16
C ALA A 216 -26.21 1.00 0.83
N THR A 217 -27.16 1.27 -0.07
CA THR A 217 -26.90 1.94 -1.34
C THR A 217 -27.97 2.98 -1.62
N GLY A 218 -27.62 4.07 -2.30
CA GLY A 218 -28.59 5.09 -2.72
C GLY A 218 -29.38 4.74 -3.99
N ARG A 219 -29.04 3.64 -4.66
CA ARG A 219 -29.69 3.17 -5.90
C ARG A 219 -29.95 1.67 -5.79
N ASP A 220 -29.22 0.87 -6.56
CA ASP A 220 -29.47 -0.57 -6.68
C ASP A 220 -28.46 -1.37 -5.85
N LEU A 221 -28.98 -2.31 -5.05
CA LEU A 221 -28.21 -3.43 -4.51
C LEU A 221 -28.48 -4.66 -5.38
N ASN A 222 -27.50 -5.04 -6.20
CA ASN A 222 -27.59 -6.21 -7.06
C ASN A 222 -26.93 -7.42 -6.40
N LEU A 223 -27.73 -8.42 -6.02
CA LEU A 223 -27.24 -9.70 -5.51
C LEU A 223 -27.51 -10.80 -6.54
N VAL A 224 -26.44 -11.37 -7.11
CA VAL A 224 -26.53 -12.45 -8.10
C VAL A 224 -25.85 -13.68 -7.55
N VAL A 225 -26.57 -14.80 -7.51
CA VAL A 225 -26.09 -16.05 -6.95
C VAL A 225 -26.39 -17.19 -7.93
N ALA A 226 -25.34 -17.87 -8.39
CA ALA A 226 -25.45 -18.86 -9.46
C ALA A 226 -26.08 -20.19 -9.02
N GLN A 227 -25.83 -20.62 -7.78
CA GLN A 227 -26.27 -21.92 -7.28
C GLN A 227 -27.27 -21.78 -6.14
N LYS A 228 -26.80 -21.39 -4.95
CA LYS A 228 -27.61 -21.35 -3.73
C LYS A 228 -27.39 -20.06 -2.96
N HIS A 229 -28.47 -19.30 -2.76
CA HIS A 229 -28.52 -18.24 -1.77
C HIS A 229 -29.05 -18.81 -0.46
N ASN A 230 -28.24 -18.74 0.60
CA ASN A 230 -28.63 -19.21 1.94
C ASN A 230 -28.65 -18.03 2.90
N ALA A 231 -29.85 -17.67 3.37
CA ALA A 231 -30.06 -16.62 4.35
C ALA A 231 -30.68 -17.25 5.60
N THR A 232 -29.93 -17.24 6.71
CA THR A 232 -30.39 -17.74 8.01
C THR A 232 -30.53 -16.55 8.94
N VAL A 233 -31.69 -16.43 9.59
CA VAL A 233 -31.98 -15.37 10.55
C VAL A 233 -32.38 -16.02 11.87
N GLY A 234 -31.67 -15.68 12.96
CA GLY A 234 -31.96 -16.22 14.29
C GLY A 234 -33.13 -15.54 15.00
N GLY A 235 -33.42 -14.29 14.64
CA GLY A 235 -34.57 -13.50 15.09
C GLY A 235 -35.56 -13.23 13.96
N ASP A 236 -36.01 -11.99 13.85
CA ASP A 236 -37.00 -11.57 12.85
C ASP A 236 -36.36 -11.18 11.51
N MET A 237 -36.96 -11.63 10.40
CA MET A 237 -36.67 -11.13 9.06
C MET A 237 -37.76 -10.14 8.64
N GLN A 238 -37.40 -8.88 8.40
CA GLN A 238 -38.31 -7.84 7.94
C GLN A 238 -38.01 -7.46 6.48
N GLU A 239 -38.98 -7.66 5.60
CA GLU A 239 -38.92 -7.21 4.21
C GLU A 239 -39.98 -6.13 3.97
N LYS A 240 -39.56 -4.89 3.69
CA LYS A 240 -40.47 -3.79 3.34
C LYS A 240 -40.29 -3.40 1.88
N ILE A 241 -41.28 -3.72 1.06
CA ILE A 241 -41.23 -3.52 -0.40
C ILE A 241 -42.35 -2.56 -0.77
N GLN A 242 -41.99 -1.33 -1.13
CA GLN A 242 -42.96 -0.29 -1.55
C GLN A 242 -43.48 -0.53 -2.97
N GLY A 243 -42.62 -1.09 -3.83
CA GLY A 243 -42.96 -1.44 -5.20
C GLY A 243 -43.43 -2.89 -5.31
N LEU A 244 -42.97 -3.57 -6.36
CA LEU A 244 -43.33 -4.95 -6.65
C LEU A 244 -42.38 -5.93 -5.95
N ARG A 245 -42.94 -6.88 -5.20
CA ARG A 245 -42.25 -8.14 -4.90
C ARG A 245 -42.60 -9.17 -5.97
N LYS A 246 -41.64 -9.54 -6.82
CA LYS A 246 -41.79 -10.61 -7.81
C LYS A 246 -40.99 -11.84 -7.39
N SER A 247 -41.68 -12.90 -6.99
CA SER A 247 -41.10 -14.21 -6.69
C SER A 247 -41.53 -15.21 -7.75
N VAL A 248 -40.59 -15.77 -8.51
CA VAL A 248 -40.86 -16.74 -9.58
C VAL A 248 -39.95 -17.94 -9.38
N ALA A 249 -40.54 -19.11 -9.09
CA ALA A 249 -39.81 -20.37 -8.98
C ALA A 249 -40.07 -21.24 -10.21
N GLY A 250 -39.01 -21.87 -10.76
CA GLY A 250 -39.14 -22.75 -11.92
C GLY A 250 -39.64 -24.16 -11.60
N ILE A 251 -39.58 -24.58 -10.33
CA ILE A 251 -40.00 -25.91 -9.88
C ILE A 251 -41.14 -25.78 -8.86
N SER A 252 -40.86 -25.19 -7.70
CA SER A 252 -41.87 -25.03 -6.64
C SER A 252 -41.53 -23.86 -5.71
N GLN A 253 -42.56 -23.31 -5.08
CA GLN A 253 -42.43 -22.32 -4.01
C GLN A 253 -43.04 -22.91 -2.74
N ARG A 254 -42.26 -22.93 -1.65
CA ARG A 254 -42.69 -23.43 -0.35
C ARG A 254 -42.67 -22.29 0.67
N LEU A 255 -43.85 -21.93 1.15
CA LEU A 255 -44.05 -21.02 2.27
C LEU A 255 -44.61 -21.85 3.43
N GLN A 256 -43.85 -21.97 4.51
CA GLN A 256 -44.23 -22.80 5.65
C GLN A 256 -43.97 -22.06 6.95
N ALA A 257 -45.03 -21.92 7.73
CA ALA A 257 -45.01 -21.37 9.08
C ALA A 257 -46.10 -22.08 9.91
N PRO A 258 -45.98 -22.10 11.25
CA PRO A 258 -47.05 -22.59 12.13
C PRO A 258 -48.39 -21.89 11.87
N LYS A 259 -48.35 -20.59 11.56
CA LYS A 259 -49.50 -19.80 11.11
C LYS A 259 -49.09 -18.91 9.94
N THR A 260 -49.98 -18.77 8.96
CA THR A 260 -49.71 -18.00 7.74
C THR A 260 -50.79 -16.94 7.50
N TRP A 261 -50.36 -15.77 7.04
CA TRP A 261 -51.22 -14.73 6.50
C TRP A 261 -50.92 -14.54 5.01
N VAL A 262 -51.95 -14.59 4.18
CA VAL A 262 -51.83 -14.28 2.75
C VAL A 262 -52.95 -13.33 2.37
N GLY A 263 -52.63 -12.07 2.09
CA GLY A 263 -53.62 -11.07 1.68
C GLY A 263 -53.24 -9.66 2.09
N SER A 264 -54.26 -8.83 2.34
CA SER A 264 -54.10 -7.43 2.79
C SER A 264 -54.16 -7.34 4.31
N GLU A 265 -54.10 -6.15 4.91
CA GLU A 265 -54.28 -5.98 6.37
C GLU A 265 -55.67 -6.46 6.86
N GLY A 266 -56.72 -6.20 6.08
CA GLY A 266 -58.10 -6.55 6.46
C GLY A 266 -58.59 -7.91 5.96
N VAL A 267 -57.87 -8.55 5.04
CA VAL A 267 -58.34 -9.78 4.36
C VAL A 267 -57.23 -10.82 4.31
N ASN A 268 -57.44 -11.96 4.98
CA ASN A 268 -56.60 -13.15 4.87
C ASN A 268 -57.31 -14.22 4.02
N VAL A 269 -56.69 -14.61 2.91
CA VAL A 269 -57.20 -15.64 2.00
C VAL A 269 -57.44 -16.96 2.73
N LEU A 270 -56.57 -17.36 3.67
CA LEU A 270 -56.75 -18.59 4.43
C LEU A 270 -57.97 -18.52 5.36
N ARG A 271 -58.29 -17.33 5.88
CA ARG A 271 -59.50 -17.11 6.67
C ARG A 271 -60.74 -17.22 5.80
N VAL A 272 -60.73 -16.59 4.62
CA VAL A 272 -61.81 -16.71 3.64
C VAL A 272 -62.04 -18.18 3.24
N LEU A 273 -60.98 -18.98 3.10
CA LEU A 273 -61.11 -20.41 2.84
C LEU A 273 -61.71 -21.19 4.03
N CYS A 274 -61.36 -20.83 5.27
CA CYS A 274 -62.02 -21.39 6.45
C CYS A 274 -63.51 -21.07 6.46
N ASP A 275 -63.87 -19.81 6.23
CA ASP A 275 -65.26 -19.34 6.23
C ASP A 275 -66.05 -20.01 5.09
N ALA A 276 -65.42 -20.23 3.93
CA ALA A 276 -66.01 -20.96 2.81
C ALA A 276 -66.26 -22.45 3.14
N LEU A 277 -65.33 -23.11 3.85
CA LEU A 277 -65.53 -24.49 4.31
C LEU A 277 -66.67 -24.59 5.33
N ASP A 278 -66.79 -23.62 6.24
CA ASP A 278 -67.90 -23.53 7.18
C ASP A 278 -69.24 -23.30 6.46
N LEU A 279 -69.27 -22.44 5.43
CA LEU A 279 -70.46 -22.22 4.60
C LEU A 279 -70.86 -23.50 3.83
N LEU A 280 -69.88 -24.23 3.27
CA LEU A 280 -70.13 -25.51 2.60
C LEU A 280 -70.68 -26.57 3.56
N GLN A 281 -70.19 -26.61 4.80
CA GLN A 281 -70.71 -27.50 5.83
C GLN A 281 -72.18 -27.18 6.13
N GLN A 282 -72.51 -25.90 6.31
CA GLN A 282 -73.88 -25.46 6.59
C GLN A 282 -74.81 -25.75 5.41
N MET A 283 -74.38 -25.44 4.19
CA MET A 283 -75.14 -25.69 2.96
C MET A 283 -75.47 -27.18 2.79
N ASN A 284 -74.49 -28.08 2.96
CA ASN A 284 -74.74 -29.52 2.84
C ASN A 284 -75.67 -30.03 3.96
N THR A 285 -75.56 -29.48 5.17
CA THR A 285 -76.48 -29.81 6.28
C THR A 285 -77.91 -29.38 5.95
N GLN A 286 -78.09 -28.19 5.39
CA GLN A 286 -79.40 -27.70 4.96
C GLN A 286 -79.98 -28.55 3.81
N LEU A 287 -79.17 -28.91 2.81
CA LEU A 287 -79.60 -29.76 1.70
C LEU A 287 -80.01 -31.16 2.16
N ALA A 288 -79.33 -31.74 3.16
CA ALA A 288 -79.69 -33.03 3.71
C ALA A 288 -81.09 -33.03 4.39
N ALA A 289 -81.53 -31.86 4.86
CA ALA A 289 -82.77 -31.69 5.61
C ALA A 289 -83.85 -30.86 4.88
N HIS A 290 -83.61 -30.46 3.62
CA HIS A 290 -84.55 -29.58 2.91
C HIS A 290 -85.84 -30.31 2.53
N THR A 291 -86.92 -29.56 2.29
CA THR A 291 -88.22 -30.10 1.86
C THR A 291 -88.84 -29.21 0.78
N HIS A 292 -89.66 -29.78 -0.09
CA HIS A 292 -90.48 -29.03 -1.05
C HIS A 292 -91.93 -28.95 -0.53
N VAL A 293 -92.61 -27.81 -0.68
CA VAL A 293 -94.04 -27.67 -0.32
C VAL A 293 -94.86 -27.16 -1.51
N PRO A 294 -95.83 -27.95 -2.03
CA PRO A 294 -96.06 -29.37 -1.76
C PRO A 294 -95.06 -30.24 -2.55
N GLY A 295 -94.26 -31.07 -1.89
CA GLY A 295 -93.30 -31.92 -2.60
C GLY A 295 -92.49 -32.87 -1.69
N PRO A 296 -91.66 -33.74 -2.30
CA PRO A 296 -90.91 -34.76 -1.58
C PRO A 296 -89.72 -34.17 -0.81
N THR A 297 -89.27 -34.89 0.23
CA THR A 297 -87.95 -34.71 0.83
C THR A 297 -86.87 -35.30 -0.09
N PRO A 298 -85.57 -34.97 0.11
CA PRO A 298 -84.48 -35.73 -0.49
C PRO A 298 -84.66 -37.23 -0.36
N SER A 299 -84.18 -37.99 -1.35
CA SER A 299 -84.09 -39.44 -1.18
C SER A 299 -83.17 -39.77 0.01
N PRO A 300 -83.40 -40.89 0.73
CA PRO A 300 -82.53 -41.28 1.84
C PRO A 300 -81.04 -41.37 1.47
N ALA A 301 -80.75 -41.78 0.23
CA ALA A 301 -79.40 -41.83 -0.31
C ALA A 301 -78.76 -40.42 -0.43
N ASP A 302 -79.52 -39.44 -0.94
CA ASP A 302 -79.03 -38.06 -1.09
C ASP A 302 -78.79 -37.40 0.26
N ALA A 303 -79.71 -37.56 1.22
CA ALA A 303 -79.56 -37.01 2.56
C ALA A 303 -78.29 -37.52 3.27
N THR A 304 -78.02 -38.82 3.13
CA THR A 304 -76.80 -39.44 3.67
C THR A 304 -75.55 -38.91 2.97
N ALA A 305 -75.59 -38.78 1.64
CA ALA A 305 -74.48 -38.24 0.87
C ALA A 305 -74.16 -36.78 1.24
N PHE A 306 -75.17 -35.93 1.43
CA PHE A 306 -74.97 -34.54 1.87
C PHE A 306 -74.41 -34.46 3.29
N THR A 307 -74.88 -35.28 4.23
CA THR A 307 -74.32 -35.35 5.59
C THR A 307 -72.84 -35.76 5.58
N ALA A 308 -72.48 -36.72 4.73
CA ALA A 308 -71.08 -37.11 4.56
C ALA A 308 -70.22 -35.95 4.01
N LYS A 309 -70.73 -35.19 3.03
CA LYS A 309 -70.04 -33.99 2.50
C LYS A 309 -69.86 -32.90 3.56
N ALA A 310 -70.87 -32.65 4.40
CA ALA A 310 -70.76 -31.71 5.52
C ALA A 310 -69.66 -32.12 6.51
N THR A 311 -69.56 -33.41 6.79
CA THR A 311 -68.49 -33.97 7.66
C THR A 311 -67.11 -33.77 7.05
N ILE A 312 -66.94 -34.00 5.74
CA ILE A 312 -65.67 -33.77 5.03
C ILE A 312 -65.27 -32.28 5.12
N ALA A 313 -66.20 -31.36 4.87
CA ALA A 313 -65.94 -29.92 4.96
C ALA A 313 -65.45 -29.51 6.36
N SER A 314 -66.11 -30.03 7.41
CA SER A 314 -65.70 -29.80 8.81
C SER A 314 -64.29 -30.33 9.11
N GLN A 315 -63.95 -31.53 8.63
CA GLN A 315 -62.60 -32.10 8.81
C GLN A 315 -61.52 -31.30 8.09
N LEU A 316 -61.80 -30.76 6.90
CA LEU A 316 -60.88 -29.87 6.20
C LEU A 316 -60.71 -28.53 6.93
N ALA A 317 -61.80 -27.96 7.43
CA ALA A 317 -61.75 -26.73 8.24
C ALA A 317 -60.90 -26.94 9.51
N ALA A 318 -61.05 -28.09 10.18
CA ALA A 318 -60.25 -28.45 11.35
C ALA A 318 -58.74 -28.55 11.06
N LYS A 319 -58.35 -28.88 9.82
CA LYS A 319 -56.94 -28.88 9.39
C LYS A 319 -56.42 -27.50 9.01
N LEU A 320 -57.26 -26.65 8.40
CA LEU A 320 -56.85 -25.33 7.90
C LEU A 320 -56.83 -24.26 8.99
N LYS A 321 -57.78 -24.30 9.93
CA LYS A 321 -57.91 -23.32 11.02
C LYS A 321 -56.63 -23.17 11.87
N PRO A 322 -55.93 -24.25 12.27
CA PRO A 322 -54.71 -24.14 13.09
C PRO A 322 -53.54 -23.43 12.41
N ILE A 323 -53.46 -23.46 11.07
CA ILE A 323 -52.37 -22.86 10.29
C ILE A 323 -52.73 -21.47 9.73
N THR A 324 -53.93 -20.98 10.02
CA THR A 324 -54.38 -19.66 9.62
C THR A 324 -54.04 -18.66 10.72
N LEU A 325 -53.42 -17.54 10.36
CA LEU A 325 -53.20 -16.42 11.27
C LEU A 325 -54.51 -15.64 11.50
#